data_AF-A0A8H3VWB3-F1
#
_entry.id   AF-A0A8H3VWB3-F1
#
_cell.length_a   1.000
_cell.length_b   1.000
_cell.length_c   1.000
_cell.angle_alpha   90.00
_cell.angle_beta   90.00
_cell.angle_gamma   90.00
#
_symmetry.space_group_name_H-M   'P 1'
#
loop_
_entity.id
_entity.type
_entity.pdbx_description
1 polymer ?
#
loop_
_entity_poly.entity_id
_entity_poly.type
_entity_poly.pdbx_seq_one_letter_code
_entity_poly.pdbx_strand_id
1 'polypeptide(L)' 'ITIDINTNFYSYKFKRTTYILAITIKEVLIKAYYSISKVKYYYTTLYYTYNIIYTKNLSILYK' A
#
# COMPACT_ATOMS: atom_id res chain seq x y z
N ILE A 1 8.22 -1.90 10.55
CA ILE A 1 7.33 -1.44 9.46
C ILE A 1 7.12 0.06 9.62
N THR A 2 7.26 0.81 8.53
CA THR A 2 6.94 2.24 8.51
C THR A 2 5.51 2.41 8.00
N ILE A 3 4.65 3.08 8.76
CA ILE A 3 3.24 3.30 8.43
C ILE A 3 2.92 4.79 8.41
N ASP A 4 1.91 5.17 7.63
CA ASP A 4 1.39 6.53 7.69
C ASP A 4 0.47 6.71 8.89
N ILE A 5 0.66 7.83 9.58
CA ILE A 5 -0.15 8.21 10.74
C ILE A 5 -1.61 8.52 10.38
N ASN A 6 -1.96 8.77 9.11
CA ASN A 6 -3.37 9.01 8.71
C ASN A 6 -4.07 7.74 8.18
N THR A 7 -3.41 6.59 8.20
CA THR A 7 -3.99 5.33 7.72
C THR A 7 -4.55 4.48 8.87
N ASN A 8 -5.44 3.54 8.55
CA ASN A 8 -6.19 2.72 9.52
C ASN A 8 -5.34 1.64 10.26
N PHE A 9 -4.03 1.84 10.43
CA PHE A 9 -3.16 0.92 11.18
C PHE A 9 -3.29 1.06 12.71
N TYR A 10 -4.29 1.79 13.21
CA TYR A 10 -4.55 1.93 14.65
C TYR A 10 -5.42 0.85 15.26
N SER A 11 -5.96 -0.08 14.45
CA SER A 11 -6.86 -1.11 14.96
C SER A 11 -6.20 -1.93 16.08
N TYR A 12 -6.98 -2.26 17.12
CA TYR A 12 -6.52 -3.09 18.23
C TYR A 12 -5.94 -4.43 17.74
N LYS A 13 -6.60 -5.03 16.73
CA LYS A 13 -6.14 -6.27 16.09
C LYS A 13 -4.74 -6.11 15.51
N PHE A 14 -4.46 -5.02 14.79
CA PHE A 14 -3.14 -4.76 14.21
C PHE A 14 -2.06 -4.58 15.29
N LYS A 15 -2.34 -3.79 16.34
CA LYS A 15 -1.39 -3.58 17.45
C LYS A 15 -1.08 -4.88 18.20
N ARG A 16 -2.09 -5.71 18.46
CA ARG A 16 -1.91 -7.02 19.11
C ARG A 16 -1.06 -7.96 18.26
N THR A 17 -1.34 -8.06 16.96
CA THR A 17 -0.57 -8.95 16.07
C THR A 17 0.88 -8.51 15.93
N THR A 18 1.14 -7.21 15.79
CA THR A 18 2.51 -6.68 15.67
C THR A 18 3.31 -6.86 16.95
N TYR A 19 2.68 -6.72 18.12
CA TYR A 19 3.29 -7.05 19.41
C TYR A 19 3.67 -8.54 19.51
N ILE A 20 2.74 -9.44 19.18
CA ILE A 20 2.99 -10.90 19.19
C ILE A 20 4.16 -11.29 18.27
N LEU A 21 4.25 -10.63 17.11
CA LEU A 21 5.31 -10.89 16.12
C LEU A 21 6.62 -10.13 16.40
N ALA A 22 6.71 -9.39 17.50
CA ALA A 22 7.86 -8.54 17.83
C ALA A 22 8.25 -7.56 16.71
N ILE A 23 7.26 -7.05 15.96
CA ILE A 23 7.48 -6.12 14.85
C ILE A 23 7.50 -4.69 15.36
N THR A 24 8.61 -3.99 15.16
CA THR A 24 8.70 -2.55 15.44
C THR A 24 7.89 -1.74 14.43
N ILE A 25 7.00 -0.87 14.92
CA ILE A 25 6.23 0.08 14.09
C ILE A 25 6.88 1.46 14.18
N LYS A 26 7.08 2.10 13.03
CA LYS A 26 7.50 3.50 12.92
C LYS A 26 6.39 4.30 12.24
N GLU A 27 5.75 5.18 12.98
CA GLU A 27 4.73 6.08 12.44
C GLU A 27 5.38 7.31 11.81
N VAL A 28 4.94 7.67 10.60
CA VAL A 28 5.46 8.82 9.85
C VAL A 28 4.29 9.58 9.26
N LEU A 29 4.30 10.91 9.35
CA LEU A 29 3.33 11.77 8.66
C LEU A 29 3.53 11.65 7.14
N ILE A 30 2.47 11.39 6.36
CA ILE A 30 2.52 11.32 4.88
C ILE A 30 3.25 12.49 4.21
N LYS A 31 3.24 13.68 4.83
CA LYS A 31 3.97 14.87 4.34
C LYS A 31 5.50 14.68 4.33
N ALA A 32 6.04 13.65 5.00
CA ALA A 32 7.42 13.20 4.84
C ALA A 32 7.55 12.40 3.53
N TYR A 33 7.44 13.11 2.42
CA TYR A 33 7.42 12.62 1.03
C TYR A 33 8.35 11.42 0.78
N TYR A 34 9.60 11.47 1.28
CA TYR A 34 10.62 10.46 0.99
C TYR A 34 10.32 9.04 1.49
N SER A 35 9.63 8.88 2.63
CA SER A 35 9.42 7.55 3.22
C SER A 35 8.34 6.75 2.50
N ILE A 36 7.36 7.45 1.89
CA ILE A 36 6.22 6.85 1.22
C ILE A 36 6.36 6.90 -0.30
N SER A 37 7.27 7.72 -0.84
CA SER A 37 7.54 7.76 -2.29
C SER A 37 7.79 6.39 -2.91
N LYS A 38 8.47 5.48 -2.20
CA LYS A 38 8.66 4.09 -2.67
C LYS A 38 7.33 3.33 -2.76
N VAL A 39 6.50 3.40 -1.72
CA VAL A 39 5.17 2.76 -1.70
C VAL A 39 4.28 3.34 -2.80
N LYS A 40 4.29 4.66 -2.98
CA LYS A 40 3.56 5.35 -4.05
C LYS A 40 4.03 4.89 -5.43
N TYR A 41 5.34 4.81 -5.65
CA TYR A 41 5.91 4.33 -6.90
C TYR A 41 5.44 2.90 -7.23
N TYR A 42 5.56 1.96 -6.29
CA TYR A 42 5.09 0.59 -6.50
C TYR A 42 3.58 0.53 -6.75
N TYR A 43 2.79 1.28 -6.00
CA TYR A 43 1.33 1.35 -6.19
C TYR A 43 0.98 1.85 -7.60
N THR A 44 1.61 2.93 -8.05
CA THR A 44 1.40 3.48 -9.38
C THR A 44 1.75 2.46 -10.47
N THR A 45 2.89 1.78 -10.37
CA THR A 45 3.29 0.74 -11.33
C THR A 45 2.30 -0.43 -11.37
N LEU A 46 1.86 -0.91 -10.21
CA LEU A 46 0.86 -1.98 -10.12
C LEU A 46 -0.48 -1.55 -10.72
N TYR A 47 -0.92 -0.32 -10.44
CA TYR A 47 -2.17 0.23 -10.98
C TYR A 47 -2.13 0.30 -12.51
N TYR A 48 -1.04 0.81 -13.09
CA TYR A 48 -0.89 0.85 -14.55
C TYR A 48 -0.84 -0.54 -15.17
N THR A 49 -0.10 -1.46 -14.56
CA THR A 49 0.01 -2.84 -15.04
C THR A 49 -1.36 -3.54 -15.03
N TYR A 50 -2.10 -3.38 -13.94
CA TYR A 50 -3.48 -3.88 -13.83
C TYR A 50 -4.37 -3.29 -14.92
N ASN A 51 -4.34 -1.98 -15.13
CA ASN A 51 -5.14 -1.33 -16.16
C ASN A 51 -4.81 -1.86 -17.56
N ILE A 52 -3.53 -2.03 -17.90
CA ILE A 52 -3.11 -2.58 -19.19
C ILE A 52 -3.70 -3.99 -19.40
N ILE A 53 -3.58 -4.86 -18.40
CA ILE A 53 -4.11 -6.23 -18.45
C ILE A 53 -5.63 -6.20 -18.58
N TYR A 54 -6.29 -5.38 -17.76
CA TYR A 54 -7.74 -5.26 -17.74
C TYR A 54 -8.28 -4.76 -19.09
N THR A 55 -7.71 -3.69 -19.65
CA THR A 55 -8.11 -3.17 -20.96
C THR A 55 -7.85 -4.15 -22.08
N LYS A 56 -6.75 -4.90 -22.02
CA LYS A 56 -6.43 -5.94 -23.00
C LYS A 56 -7.45 -7.08 -22.95
N ASN A 57 -7.81 -7.54 -21.76
CA ASN A 57 -8.84 -8.56 -21.58
C ASN A 57 -10.21 -8.06 -22.06
N LEU A 58 -10.55 -6.80 -21.77
CA LEU A 58 -11.78 -6.19 -22.26
C LEU A 58 -11.82 -6.17 -23.79
N SER A 59 -10.71 -5.79 -24.44
CA SER A 59 -10.62 -5.77 -25.90
C SER A 59 -10.74 -7.15 -26.57
N ILE A 60 -10.40 -8.22 -25.84
CA ILE A 60 -10.55 -9.61 -26.32
C ILE A 60 -11.99 -10.09 -26.14
N LEU A 61 -12.70 -9.63 -25.11
CA LEU A 61 -14.07 -10.05 -24.80
C LEU A 61 -15.11 -9.47 -25.79
N TYR A 62 -14.82 -8.30 -26.38
CA TYR A 62 -15.71 -7.58 -27.30
C TYR A 62 -15.27 -7.66 -28.77
N LYS A 63 -14.47 -8.67 -29.13
CA LYS A 63 -14.01 -8.93 -30.49
C LYS A 63 -14.62 -10.22 -31.02
#